data_AF-A0A972Q0X7-F1
#
_entry.id   AF-A0A972Q0X7-F1
#
_cell.length_a   1.000
_cell.length_b   1.000
_cell.length_c   1.000
_cell.angle_alpha   90.00
_cell.angle_beta   90.00
_cell.angle_gamma   90.00
#
_symmetry.space_group_name_H-M   'P 1'
#
loop_
_entity.id
_entity.type
_entity.pdbx_description
1 polymer ?
#
loop_
_entity_poly.entity_id
_entity_poly.type
_entity_poly.pdbx_seq_one_letter_code
_entity_poly.pdbx_strand_id
1 'polypeptide(L)'
;MDIQNQDITSTKAFSKGFVVRLDALFEALGVRQYGRITRTAEWSRLSVAGARKLFQDDRPPNEKAFESLSLSIQTEATKQGKDVDLEKIKQFLLYGGINPLKPRQNKNYFQKLDPLAQASVHMALADAGKSQQINIITDFTKTQLEYLLNKIAEVHTEKAIDFATKEMREIATSLVTLAKRNILL
;
A
#
# COMPACT_ATOMS: atom_id res chain seq x y z
N MET A 1 8.74 28.40 43.37
CA MET A 1 8.65 27.04 42.83
C MET A 1 8.06 27.17 41.45
N ASP A 2 8.93 27.30 40.45
CA ASP A 2 8.54 27.50 39.06
C ASP A 2 8.12 26.17 38.44
N ILE A 3 6.90 26.16 37.91
CA ILE A 3 6.34 25.04 37.17
C ILE A 3 7.05 25.02 35.82
N GLN A 4 7.88 24.01 35.60
CA GLN A 4 8.50 23.76 34.29
C GLN A 4 7.39 23.45 33.27
N ASN A 5 7.18 24.38 32.34
CA ASN A 5 6.50 24.14 31.08
C ASN A 5 7.28 23.05 30.33
N GLN A 6 6.81 21.81 30.42
CA GLN A 6 7.22 20.77 29.49
C GLN A 6 6.56 21.06 28.15
N ASP A 7 7.35 21.57 27.21
CA ASP A 7 7.04 21.56 25.78
C ASP A 7 6.81 20.11 25.35
N ILE A 8 5.54 19.70 25.30
CA ILE A 8 5.13 18.47 24.65
C ILE A 8 5.27 18.74 23.15
N THR A 9 6.49 18.55 22.64
CA THR A 9 6.73 18.41 21.20
C THR A 9 6.01 17.15 20.76
N SER A 10 4.74 17.30 20.40
CA SER A 10 3.91 16.30 19.73
C SER A 10 4.67 15.83 18.50
N THR A 11 5.41 14.73 18.66
CA THR A 11 6.12 14.08 17.57
C THR A 11 5.02 13.46 16.72
N LYS A 12 4.60 14.17 15.66
CA LYS A 12 3.62 13.66 14.68
C LYS A 12 4.00 12.22 14.35
N ALA A 13 3.15 11.27 14.74
CA ALA A 13 3.43 9.86 14.55
C ALA A 13 3.57 9.56 13.05
N PHE A 14 4.61 8.83 12.67
CA PHE A 14 4.81 8.31 11.32
C PHE A 14 5.23 6.84 11.40
N SER A 15 4.90 6.07 10.36
CA SER A 15 5.28 4.66 10.27
C SER A 15 6.71 4.52 9.72
N LYS A 16 7.46 3.50 10.17
CA LYS A 16 8.76 3.14 9.59
C LYS A 16 8.65 2.83 8.10
N GLY A 17 9.71 2.97 7.33
CA GLY A 17 9.74 2.67 5.89
C GLY A 17 9.40 3.87 5.00
N PHE A 18 9.71 5.09 5.44
CA PHE A 18 9.48 6.30 4.65
C PHE A 18 10.21 6.25 3.31
N VAL A 19 11.48 5.83 3.33
CA VAL A 19 12.35 5.74 2.14
C VAL A 19 11.82 4.72 1.15
N VAL A 20 11.38 3.55 1.63
CA VAL A 20 10.78 2.51 0.77
C VAL A 20 9.56 3.05 0.04
N ARG A 21 8.72 3.83 0.72
CA ARG A 21 7.53 4.44 0.12
C ARG A 21 7.90 5.55 -0.85
N LEU A 22 8.87 6.39 -0.50
CA LEU A 22 9.39 7.41 -1.41
C LEU A 22 10.00 6.77 -2.68
N ASP A 23 10.74 5.68 -2.53
CA ASP A 23 11.29 4.89 -3.63
C ASP A 23 10.21 4.31 -4.53
N ALA A 24 9.10 3.83 -3.96
CA ALA A 24 7.96 3.33 -4.72
C ALA A 24 7.27 4.44 -5.53
N LEU A 25 7.20 5.67 -5.01
CA LEU A 25 6.71 6.82 -5.77
C LEU A 25 7.69 7.22 -6.88
N PHE A 26 8.99 7.22 -6.59
CA PHE A 26 10.02 7.50 -7.60
C PHE A 26 10.00 6.48 -8.74
N GLU A 27 9.87 5.20 -8.43
CA GLU A 27 9.72 4.15 -9.44
C GLU A 27 8.46 4.35 -10.28
N ALA A 28 7.34 4.72 -9.65
CA ALA A 28 6.11 5.04 -10.36
C ALA A 28 6.23 6.25 -11.30
N LEU A 29 7.16 7.17 -11.01
CA LEU A 29 7.47 8.33 -11.83
C LEU A 29 8.63 8.10 -12.80
N GLY A 30 9.21 6.90 -12.85
CA GLY A 30 10.35 6.58 -13.71
C GLY A 30 11.68 7.19 -13.27
N VAL A 31 11.81 7.63 -12.01
CA VAL A 31 13.05 8.19 -11.47
C VAL A 31 14.06 7.07 -11.20
N ARG A 32 15.18 7.11 -11.93
CA ARG A 32 16.29 6.14 -11.82
C ARG A 32 16.92 6.16 -10.43
N GLN A 33 17.30 4.98 -9.94
CA GLN A 33 17.86 4.79 -8.60
C GLN A 33 19.03 5.72 -8.27
N TYR A 34 20.01 5.85 -9.19
CA TYR A 34 21.18 6.71 -9.01
C TYR A 34 20.85 8.21 -8.89
N GLY A 35 19.68 8.65 -9.37
CA GLY A 35 19.25 10.05 -9.32
C GLY A 35 18.39 10.41 -8.12
N ARG A 36 17.96 9.43 -7.31
CA ARG A 36 16.92 9.64 -6.29
C ARG A 36 17.32 10.61 -5.20
N ILE A 37 18.56 10.53 -4.69
CA ILE A 37 19.04 11.46 -3.65
C ILE A 37 19.06 12.89 -4.16
N THR A 38 19.57 13.11 -5.38
CA THR A 38 19.57 14.43 -6.03
C THR A 38 18.15 14.93 -6.25
N ARG A 39 17.26 14.06 -6.73
CA ARG A 39 15.85 14.40 -6.95
C ARG A 39 15.13 14.74 -5.65
N THR A 40 15.38 14.00 -4.57
CA THR A 40 14.87 14.31 -3.24
C THR A 40 15.38 15.66 -2.78
N ALA A 41 16.67 15.96 -2.92
CA ALA A 41 17.24 17.26 -2.55
C ALA A 41 16.56 18.41 -3.32
N GLU A 42 16.45 18.29 -4.64
CA GLU A 42 15.76 19.26 -5.51
C GLU A 42 14.30 19.47 -5.09
N TRP A 43 13.53 18.39 -4.98
CA TRP A 43 12.08 18.43 -4.74
C TRP A 43 11.71 18.86 -3.32
N SER A 44 12.53 18.49 -2.33
CA SER A 44 12.32 18.86 -0.92
C SER A 44 13.00 20.19 -0.54
N ARG A 45 13.80 20.77 -1.44
CA ARG A 45 14.67 21.94 -1.17
C ARG A 45 15.68 21.70 -0.04
N LEU A 46 16.08 20.45 0.17
CA LEU A 46 17.15 20.08 1.08
C LEU A 46 18.50 20.16 0.37
N SER A 47 19.57 20.27 1.15
CA SER A 47 20.90 19.99 0.62
C SER A 47 21.04 18.50 0.27
N VAL A 48 21.98 18.16 -0.61
CA VAL A 48 22.29 16.74 -0.93
C VAL A 48 22.67 15.97 0.34
N ALA A 49 23.39 16.60 1.27
CA ALA A 49 23.71 15.99 2.57
C ALA A 49 22.44 15.76 3.42
N GLY A 50 21.50 16.72 3.43
CA GLY A 50 20.21 16.57 4.11
C GLY A 50 19.36 15.45 3.52
N ALA A 51 19.31 15.34 2.19
CA ALA A 51 18.65 14.23 1.51
C ALA A 51 19.32 12.89 1.86
N ARG A 52 20.66 12.79 1.83
CA ARG A 52 21.38 11.57 2.26
C ARG A 52 21.02 11.15 3.68
N LYS A 53 20.97 12.11 4.60
CA LYS A 53 20.61 11.83 6.00
C LYS A 53 19.18 11.30 6.13
N LEU A 54 18.23 11.85 5.37
CA LEU A 54 16.85 11.33 5.29
C LEU A 54 16.81 9.86 4.84
N PHE A 55 17.63 9.49 3.84
CA PHE A 55 17.72 8.09 3.38
C PHE A 55 18.36 7.16 4.43
N GLN A 56 19.34 7.66 5.19
CA GLN A 56 19.99 6.90 6.27
C GLN A 56 19.09 6.72 7.49
N ASP A 57 18.38 7.77 7.88
CA ASP A 57 17.56 7.80 9.09
C ASP A 57 16.17 7.16 8.87
N ASP A 58 15.78 6.94 7.60
CA ASP A 58 14.47 6.44 7.17
C ASP A 58 13.29 7.22 7.79
N ARG A 59 13.40 8.55 7.74
CA ARG A 59 12.43 9.47 8.38
C ARG A 59 11.98 10.56 7.42
N PRO A 60 10.72 11.01 7.52
CA PRO A 60 10.29 12.18 6.78
C PRO A 60 11.14 13.40 7.16
N PRO A 61 11.38 14.34 6.23
CA PRO A 61 12.05 15.58 6.56
C PRO A 61 11.13 16.50 7.39
N ASN A 62 11.62 17.69 7.74
CA ASN A 62 10.76 18.69 8.39
C ASN A 62 9.54 19.05 7.52
N GLU A 63 8.51 19.60 8.15
CA GLU A 63 7.21 19.87 7.52
C GLU A 63 7.33 20.66 6.21
N LYS A 64 8.12 21.73 6.18
CA LYS A 64 8.30 22.55 4.97
C LYS A 64 8.93 21.77 3.81
N ALA A 65 9.95 20.96 4.10
CA ALA A 65 10.60 20.12 3.11
C ALA A 65 9.71 18.94 2.68
N PHE A 66 8.91 18.41 3.59
CA PHE A 66 7.94 17.34 3.32
C PHE A 66 6.81 17.82 2.41
N GLU A 67 6.27 19.01 2.68
CA GLU A 67 5.28 19.69 1.84
C GLU A 67 5.83 19.94 0.42
N SER A 68 7.05 20.48 0.34
CA SER A 68 7.71 20.74 -0.95
C SER A 68 7.94 19.45 -1.75
N LEU A 69 8.38 18.39 -1.08
CA LEU A 69 8.59 17.08 -1.69
C LEU A 69 7.28 16.50 -2.22
N SER A 70 6.23 16.50 -1.39
CA SER A 70 4.92 15.94 -1.76
C SER A 70 4.29 16.69 -2.93
N LEU A 71 4.38 18.03 -2.93
CA LEU A 71 3.90 18.87 -4.03
C LEU A 71 4.68 18.62 -5.33
N SER A 72 6.01 18.46 -5.24
CA SER A 72 6.84 18.18 -6.40
C SER A 72 6.53 16.81 -7.00
N ILE A 73 6.29 15.79 -6.16
CA ILE A 73 5.84 14.46 -6.59
C ILE A 73 4.50 14.56 -7.31
N GLN A 74 3.52 15.28 -6.75
CA GLN A 74 2.22 15.50 -7.38
C GLN A 74 2.38 16.19 -8.74
N THR A 75 3.16 17.28 -8.78
CA THR A 75 3.41 18.04 -10.00
C THR A 75 4.02 17.17 -11.10
N GLU A 76 4.98 16.31 -10.75
CA GLU A 76 5.59 15.40 -11.71
C GLU A 76 4.61 14.29 -12.16
N ALA A 77 3.75 13.81 -11.26
CA ALA A 77 2.68 12.88 -11.60
C ALA A 77 1.70 13.51 -12.61
N THR A 78 1.26 14.75 -12.37
CA THR A 78 0.36 15.49 -13.25
C THR A 78 0.98 15.70 -14.64
N LYS A 79 2.28 16.01 -14.73
CA LYS A 79 2.99 16.10 -16.02
C LYS A 79 2.99 14.78 -16.80
N GLN A 80 2.94 13.65 -16.10
CA GLN A 80 2.84 12.32 -16.71
C GLN A 80 1.38 11.88 -16.95
N GLY A 81 0.41 12.80 -16.81
CA GLY A 81 -1.01 12.51 -17.00
C GLY A 81 -1.65 11.70 -15.86
N LYS A 82 -0.98 11.60 -14.69
CA LYS A 82 -1.52 10.94 -13.51
C LYS A 82 -2.18 11.99 -12.61
N ASP A 83 -3.51 11.97 -12.56
CA ASP A 83 -4.24 12.79 -11.60
C ASP A 83 -4.24 12.11 -10.23
N VAL A 84 -3.66 12.79 -9.24
CA VAL A 84 -3.45 12.25 -7.90
C VAL A 84 -3.61 13.34 -6.87
N ASP A 85 -4.37 13.02 -5.82
CA ASP A 85 -4.57 13.89 -4.68
C ASP A 85 -3.28 14.02 -3.86
N LEU A 86 -2.89 15.25 -3.56
CA LEU A 86 -1.73 15.57 -2.73
C LEU A 86 -1.81 14.92 -1.35
N GLU A 87 -3.00 14.89 -0.75
CA GLU A 87 -3.22 14.27 0.56
C GLU A 87 -2.99 12.76 0.50
N LYS A 88 -3.35 12.09 -0.59
CA LYS A 88 -3.04 10.66 -0.77
C LYS A 88 -1.54 10.39 -0.86
N ILE A 89 -0.77 11.29 -1.48
CA ILE A 89 0.70 11.20 -1.49
C ILE A 89 1.25 11.35 -0.07
N LYS A 90 0.78 12.34 0.69
CA LYS A 90 1.23 12.58 2.06
C LYS A 90 0.91 11.41 2.99
N GLN A 91 -0.34 10.95 2.95
CA GLN A 91 -0.81 9.80 3.73
C GLN A 91 0.02 8.55 3.39
N PHE A 92 0.25 8.30 2.09
CA PHE A 92 1.10 7.19 1.69
C PHE A 92 2.52 7.33 2.24
N LEU A 93 3.18 8.48 2.08
CA LEU A 93 4.54 8.68 2.58
C LEU A 93 4.66 8.51 4.11
N LEU A 94 3.69 9.00 4.88
CA LEU A 94 3.73 8.96 6.35
C LEU A 94 3.28 7.61 6.92
N TYR A 95 2.24 7.00 6.36
CA TYR A 95 1.52 5.87 6.97
C TYR A 95 1.49 4.61 6.11
N GLY A 96 1.88 4.69 4.84
CA GLY A 96 1.77 3.58 3.89
C GLY A 96 0.38 3.44 3.29
N GLY A 97 0.03 2.22 2.88
CA GLY A 97 -1.20 1.92 2.15
C GLY A 97 -0.97 1.71 0.65
N ILE A 98 -1.98 2.04 -0.16
CA ILE A 98 -1.94 1.85 -1.61
C ILE A 98 -1.11 2.98 -2.24
N ASN A 99 -0.11 2.64 -3.06
CA ASN A 99 0.67 3.63 -3.80
C ASN A 99 -0.27 4.45 -4.71
N PRO A 100 -0.39 5.78 -4.51
CA PRO A 100 -1.36 6.59 -5.23
C PRO A 100 -0.97 6.84 -6.70
N LEU A 101 0.28 6.56 -7.10
CA LEU A 101 0.80 6.70 -8.49
C LEU A 101 0.86 5.40 -9.29
N LYS A 102 0.69 4.28 -8.58
CA LYS A 102 0.39 2.96 -9.10
C LYS A 102 -0.77 2.44 -8.26
N PRO A 103 -1.98 3.04 -8.35
CA PRO A 103 -3.15 2.37 -7.81
C PRO A 103 -3.09 0.96 -8.38
N ARG A 104 -3.09 -0.07 -7.52
CA ARG A 104 -2.89 -1.47 -7.90
C ARG A 104 -3.56 -1.61 -9.25
N GLN A 105 -2.78 -1.91 -10.31
CA GLN A 105 -3.41 -2.35 -11.53
C GLN A 105 -4.35 -3.44 -11.05
N ASN A 106 -5.67 -3.21 -11.16
CA ASN A 106 -6.66 -4.25 -10.98
C ASN A 106 -6.40 -5.20 -12.16
N LYS A 107 -5.30 -5.94 -12.09
CA LYS A 107 -5.19 -7.23 -12.72
C LYS A 107 -6.31 -7.98 -12.03
N ASN A 108 -7.44 -8.04 -12.71
CA ASN A 108 -8.57 -8.82 -12.26
C ASN A 108 -8.15 -10.27 -12.48
N TYR A 109 -7.25 -10.76 -11.61
CA TYR A 109 -6.63 -12.08 -11.73
C TYR A 109 -7.73 -13.11 -11.85
N PHE A 110 -8.80 -12.92 -11.09
CA PHE A 110 -9.98 -13.77 -11.13
C PHE A 110 -10.59 -13.85 -12.54
N GLN A 111 -10.84 -12.73 -13.22
CA GLN A 111 -11.39 -12.73 -14.59
C GLN A 111 -10.45 -13.32 -15.65
N LYS A 112 -9.14 -13.44 -15.35
CA LYS A 112 -8.16 -14.04 -16.26
C LYS A 112 -8.01 -15.55 -16.08
N LEU A 113 -8.54 -16.11 -14.99
CA LEU A 113 -8.59 -17.55 -14.79
C LEU A 113 -9.61 -18.18 -15.74
N ASP A 114 -9.36 -19.43 -16.13
CA ASP A 114 -10.36 -20.23 -16.81
C ASP A 114 -11.55 -20.56 -15.87
N PRO A 115 -12.70 -20.98 -16.41
CA PRO A 115 -13.91 -21.22 -15.60
C PRO A 115 -13.73 -22.24 -14.47
N LEU A 116 -12.87 -23.26 -14.65
CA LEU A 116 -12.63 -24.27 -13.62
C LEU A 116 -11.85 -23.65 -12.46
N ALA A 117 -10.78 -22.91 -12.76
CA ALA A 117 -10.01 -22.20 -11.75
C ALA A 117 -10.86 -21.14 -11.02
N GLN A 118 -11.75 -20.42 -11.72
CA GLN A 118 -12.69 -19.50 -11.08
C GLN A 118 -13.63 -20.21 -10.08
N ALA A 119 -14.17 -21.38 -10.46
CA ALA A 119 -14.97 -22.19 -9.55
C ALA A 119 -14.16 -22.65 -8.33
N SER A 120 -12.90 -23.04 -8.51
CA SER A 120 -12.01 -23.43 -7.41
C SER A 120 -11.74 -22.28 -6.44
N VAL A 121 -11.59 -21.05 -6.93
CA VAL A 121 -11.48 -19.86 -6.06
C VAL A 121 -12.75 -19.69 -5.20
N HIS A 122 -13.93 -19.81 -5.82
CA HIS A 122 -15.20 -19.73 -5.08
C HIS A 122 -15.32 -20.81 -4.02
N MET A 123 -14.96 -22.06 -4.36
CA MET A 123 -14.98 -23.18 -3.41
C MET A 123 -14.00 -22.95 -2.25
N ALA A 124 -12.77 -22.51 -2.53
CA ALA A 124 -11.77 -22.26 -1.50
C ALA A 124 -12.23 -21.19 -0.50
N LEU A 125 -12.87 -20.11 -0.98
CA LEU A 125 -13.43 -19.08 -0.11
C LEU A 125 -14.66 -19.57 0.65
N ALA A 126 -15.54 -20.36 0.02
CA ALA A 126 -16.74 -20.90 0.66
C ALA A 126 -16.36 -21.85 1.80
N ASP A 127 -15.37 -22.73 1.57
CA ASP A 127 -14.84 -23.65 2.57
C ASP A 127 -14.16 -22.90 3.72
N ALA A 128 -13.37 -21.87 3.40
CA ALA A 128 -12.77 -20.99 4.39
C ALA A 128 -13.84 -20.28 5.24
N GLY A 129 -14.88 -19.74 4.61
CA GLY A 129 -16.03 -19.14 5.28
C GLY A 129 -16.74 -20.11 6.20
N LYS A 130 -17.06 -21.31 5.70
CA LYS A 130 -17.69 -22.38 6.50
C LYS A 130 -16.87 -22.73 7.73
N SER A 131 -15.54 -22.82 7.60
CA SER A 131 -14.65 -23.09 8.74
C SER A 131 -14.71 -22.02 9.84
N GLN A 132 -15.05 -20.79 9.47
CA GLN A 132 -15.16 -19.63 10.36
C GLN A 132 -16.61 -19.28 10.72
N GLN A 133 -17.58 -20.12 10.32
CA GLN A 133 -19.02 -19.83 10.47
C GLN A 133 -19.41 -18.48 9.84
N ILE A 134 -18.90 -18.23 8.62
CA ILE A 134 -19.16 -17.03 7.83
C ILE A 134 -19.77 -17.45 6.50
N ASN A 135 -20.89 -16.82 6.14
CA ASN A 135 -21.43 -16.94 4.79
C ASN A 135 -20.85 -15.82 3.93
N ILE A 136 -19.83 -16.15 3.14
CA ILE A 136 -19.09 -15.18 2.32
C ILE A 136 -19.97 -14.41 1.32
N ILE A 137 -21.15 -14.92 0.97
CA ILE A 137 -22.06 -14.30 -0.01
C ILE A 137 -22.91 -13.22 0.67
N THR A 138 -23.37 -13.47 1.89
CA THR A 138 -24.29 -12.58 2.60
C THR A 138 -23.58 -11.65 3.58
N ASP A 139 -22.45 -12.10 4.13
CA ASP A 139 -21.79 -11.42 5.24
C ASP A 139 -20.75 -10.39 4.77
N PHE A 140 -20.44 -10.38 3.48
CA PHE A 140 -19.49 -9.46 2.87
C PHE A 140 -20.14 -8.54 1.85
N THR A 141 -19.64 -7.31 1.79
CA THR A 141 -20.01 -6.39 0.72
C THR A 141 -19.45 -6.88 -0.62
N LYS A 142 -20.05 -6.41 -1.73
CA LYS A 142 -19.56 -6.71 -3.08
C LYS A 142 -18.08 -6.39 -3.25
N THR A 143 -17.63 -5.26 -2.72
CA THR A 143 -16.22 -4.83 -2.79
C THR A 143 -15.29 -5.79 -2.04
N GLN A 144 -15.68 -6.22 -0.83
CA GLN A 144 -14.91 -7.20 -0.06
C GLN A 144 -14.85 -8.55 -0.77
N LEU A 145 -15.97 -9.00 -1.35
CA LEU A 145 -16.01 -10.25 -2.10
C LEU A 145 -15.12 -10.19 -3.35
N GLU A 146 -15.21 -9.12 -4.13
CA GLU A 146 -14.34 -8.88 -5.29
C GLU A 146 -12.86 -8.84 -4.92
N TYR A 147 -12.53 -8.23 -3.78
CA TYR A 147 -11.18 -8.23 -3.24
C TYR A 147 -10.70 -9.64 -2.91
N LEU A 148 -11.51 -10.42 -2.17
CA LEU A 148 -11.16 -11.77 -1.76
C LEU A 148 -10.95 -12.69 -2.98
N LEU A 149 -11.87 -12.65 -3.94
CA LEU A 149 -11.78 -13.40 -5.20
C LEU A 149 -10.47 -13.08 -5.94
N ASN A 150 -10.19 -11.79 -6.11
CA ASN A 150 -8.96 -11.35 -6.77
C ASN A 150 -7.71 -11.73 -6.00
N LYS A 151 -7.73 -11.68 -4.66
CA LYS A 151 -6.54 -11.97 -3.87
C LYS A 151 -6.17 -13.44 -3.87
N ILE A 152 -7.16 -14.34 -3.84
CA ILE A 152 -6.91 -15.77 -4.01
C ILE A 152 -6.39 -16.08 -5.41
N ALA A 153 -7.00 -15.48 -6.44
CA ALA A 153 -6.54 -15.65 -7.82
C ALA A 153 -5.11 -15.09 -8.03
N GLU A 154 -4.77 -13.97 -7.41
CA GLU A 154 -3.41 -13.40 -7.41
C GLU A 154 -2.41 -14.38 -6.78
N VAL A 155 -2.72 -14.93 -5.61
CA VAL A 155 -1.85 -15.90 -4.92
C VAL A 155 -1.62 -17.13 -5.78
N HIS A 156 -2.67 -17.69 -6.39
CA HIS A 156 -2.55 -18.82 -7.30
C HIS A 156 -1.65 -18.48 -8.50
N THR A 157 -1.87 -17.33 -9.14
CA THR A 157 -1.19 -16.96 -10.38
C THR A 157 0.27 -16.56 -10.14
N GLU A 158 0.54 -15.75 -9.13
CA GLU A 158 1.88 -15.16 -8.91
C GLU A 158 2.78 -16.03 -8.05
N LYS A 159 2.21 -16.82 -7.13
CA LYS A 159 2.97 -17.71 -6.25
C LYS A 159 2.90 -19.18 -6.67
N ALA A 160 2.15 -19.50 -7.72
CA ALA A 160 1.96 -20.87 -8.23
C ALA A 160 1.46 -21.86 -7.16
N ILE A 161 0.62 -21.39 -6.23
CA ILE A 161 0.04 -22.22 -5.16
C ILE A 161 -1.27 -22.83 -5.67
N ASP A 162 -1.37 -24.15 -5.63
CA ASP A 162 -2.59 -24.88 -6.03
C ASP A 162 -3.73 -24.72 -5.01
N PHE A 163 -4.98 -24.68 -5.49
CA PHE A 163 -6.17 -24.47 -4.68
C PHE A 163 -6.42 -25.58 -3.64
N ALA A 164 -5.99 -26.81 -3.91
CA ALA A 164 -6.19 -27.95 -3.02
C ALA A 164 -5.17 -28.01 -1.86
N THR A 165 -4.13 -27.17 -1.89
CA THR A 165 -3.08 -27.20 -0.87
C THR A 165 -3.59 -26.78 0.50
N LYS A 166 -2.90 -27.25 1.55
CA LYS A 166 -3.11 -26.74 2.92
C LYS A 166 -2.80 -25.24 3.01
N GLU A 167 -1.75 -24.81 2.33
CA GLU A 167 -1.32 -23.41 2.29
C GLU A 167 -2.41 -22.50 1.71
N MET A 168 -3.03 -22.85 0.58
CA MET A 168 -4.13 -22.06 0.03
C MET A 168 -5.31 -21.94 1.02
N ARG A 169 -5.66 -23.04 1.72
CA ARG A 169 -6.73 -23.03 2.72
C ARG A 169 -6.41 -22.11 3.89
N GLU A 170 -5.18 -22.10 4.38
CA GLU A 170 -4.74 -21.20 5.45
C GLU A 170 -4.77 -19.73 5.01
N ILE A 171 -4.34 -19.44 3.77
CA ILE A 171 -4.40 -18.10 3.18
C ILE A 171 -5.86 -17.65 3.06
N ALA A 172 -6.74 -18.48 2.49
CA ALA A 172 -8.16 -18.17 2.34
C ALA A 172 -8.85 -17.91 3.69
N THR A 173 -8.57 -18.75 4.68
CA THR A 173 -9.11 -18.60 6.04
C THR A 173 -8.66 -17.30 6.69
N SER A 174 -7.39 -16.94 6.52
CA SER A 174 -6.82 -15.69 7.04
C SER A 174 -7.46 -14.47 6.37
N LEU A 175 -7.61 -14.49 5.04
CA LEU A 175 -8.23 -13.40 4.28
C LEU A 175 -9.70 -13.19 4.67
N VAL A 176 -10.48 -14.26 4.78
CA VAL A 176 -11.88 -14.22 5.23
C VAL A 176 -11.98 -13.64 6.65
N THR A 177 -11.10 -14.08 7.56
CA THR A 177 -11.05 -13.56 8.95
C THR A 177 -10.76 -12.07 9.00
N LEU A 178 -9.79 -11.60 8.22
CA LEU A 178 -9.41 -10.20 8.16
C LEU A 178 -10.50 -9.33 7.51
N ALA A 179 -11.16 -9.85 6.47
CA ALA A 179 -12.29 -9.17 5.82
C ALA A 179 -13.48 -8.99 6.80
N LYS A 180 -13.82 -10.02 7.58
CA LYS A 180 -14.87 -9.92 8.62
C LYS A 180 -14.60 -8.85 9.67
N ARG A 181 -13.33 -8.60 9.97
CA ARG A 181 -12.90 -7.56 10.92
C ARG A 181 -12.77 -6.18 10.27
N ASN A 182 -13.16 -6.02 9.00
CA ASN A 182 -12.99 -4.79 8.21
C ASN A 182 -11.54 -4.28 8.16
N ILE A 183 -10.56 -5.20 8.28
CA ILE A 183 -9.13 -4.86 8.19
C ILE A 183 -8.69 -4.79 6.72
N LEU A 184 -9.33 -5.58 5.85
CA LEU A 184 -9.12 -5.56 4.41
C LEU A 184 -10.34 -4.88 3.76
N LEU A 185 -10.10 -3.73 3.14
CA LEU A 185 -11.05 -2.96 2.32
C LEU A 185 -10.40 -2.65 0.96
#